data_AF-A0A3E0PKS1-F1
#
_entry.id   AF-A0A3E0PKS1-F1
#
_cell.length_a   1.000
_cell.length_b   1.000
_cell.length_c   1.000
_cell.angle_alpha   90.00
_cell.angle_beta   90.00
_cell.angle_gamma   90.00
#
_symmetry.space_group_name_H-M   'P 1'
#
loop_
_entity.id
_entity.type
_entity.pdbx_description
1 polymer ?
#
loop_
_entity_poly.entity_id
_entity_poly.type
_entity_poly.pdbx_seq_one_letter_code
_entity_poly.pdbx_strand_id
1 'polypeptide(L)'
;MITLEGPHMGLNDSRSTNRVQMWNTWNVTTTETVEHMLGWIAEVARGAPGGKLKNLVFRCHGAPAYLQCGEGIRRSDTGLFSALSGLVDKIWFSACQVGYITPGTGGNPGPASGDGNMFCSEIARAANCYVVAGTELQVIGVNRTLPYGCLDTYEGLVLSYGPSGTVTWSRRYPSTYNRGSSGWARNPD
;
A
#
# COMPACT_ATOMS: atom_id res chain seq x y z
N MET A 1 -12.35 -2.21 -11.55
CA MET A 1 -10.90 -2.49 -11.52
C MET A 1 -10.12 -1.23 -11.84
N ILE A 2 -8.86 -1.17 -11.44
CA ILE A 2 -7.94 -0.06 -11.72
C ILE A 2 -6.84 -0.60 -12.63
N THR A 3 -6.69 -0.04 -13.83
CA THR A 3 -5.59 -0.37 -14.75
C THR A 3 -4.39 0.53 -14.45
N LEU A 4 -3.20 -0.06 -14.41
CA LEU A 4 -1.95 0.63 -14.09
C LEU A 4 -1.08 0.81 -15.33
N GLU A 5 -0.47 1.99 -15.44
CA GLU A 5 0.58 2.25 -16.43
C GLU A 5 1.84 1.44 -16.09
N GLY A 6 2.48 0.86 -17.10
CA GLY A 6 3.77 0.17 -16.96
C GLY A 6 4.97 1.12 -17.09
N PRO A 7 6.17 0.71 -16.64
CA PRO A 7 6.47 -0.55 -15.97
C PRO A 7 5.93 -0.61 -14.53
N HIS A 8 5.39 -1.76 -14.14
CA HIS A 8 4.79 -1.97 -12.83
C HIS A 8 5.31 -3.25 -12.16
N MET A 9 5.50 -3.20 -10.84
CA MET A 9 5.90 -4.36 -10.04
C MET A 9 4.83 -4.71 -9.02
N GLY A 10 4.56 -6.01 -8.84
CA GLY A 10 3.64 -6.53 -7.85
C GLY A 10 4.32 -7.48 -6.86
N LEU A 11 4.19 -7.21 -5.57
CA LEU A 11 4.59 -8.10 -4.48
C LEU A 11 3.35 -8.82 -3.96
N ASN A 12 3.34 -10.14 -4.11
CA ASN A 12 2.28 -11.03 -3.67
C ASN A 12 2.73 -11.74 -2.40
N ASP A 13 2.30 -11.28 -1.22
CA ASP A 13 2.63 -11.96 0.04
C ASP A 13 2.03 -13.37 0.07
N SER A 14 2.80 -14.36 0.52
CA SER A 14 2.40 -15.77 0.50
C SER A 14 1.10 -16.05 1.25
N ARG A 15 0.74 -15.25 2.26
CA ARG A 15 -0.49 -15.37 3.06
C ARG A 15 -1.72 -14.79 2.36
N SER A 16 -1.54 -13.93 1.36
CA SER A 16 -2.65 -13.42 0.55
C SER A 16 -3.07 -14.47 -0.48
N THR A 17 -4.35 -14.81 -0.50
CA THR A 17 -4.93 -15.77 -1.46
C THR A 17 -5.11 -15.17 -2.86
N ASN A 18 -5.10 -13.85 -2.98
CA ASN A 18 -5.29 -13.18 -4.27
C ASN A 18 -3.97 -12.65 -4.81
N ARG A 19 -3.78 -12.79 -6.11
CA ARG A 19 -2.53 -12.45 -6.78
C ARG A 19 -2.74 -11.31 -7.78
N VAL A 20 -1.81 -10.38 -7.82
CA VAL A 20 -1.65 -9.45 -8.94
C VAL A 20 -0.70 -10.03 -9.98
N GLN A 21 -0.95 -9.73 -11.25
CA GLN A 21 -0.04 -10.04 -12.35
C GLN A 21 0.48 -8.72 -12.91
N MET A 22 1.78 -8.53 -12.82
CA MET A 22 2.47 -7.29 -13.15
C MET A 22 3.67 -7.57 -14.07
N TRP A 23 4.21 -6.54 -14.73
CA TRP A 23 5.38 -6.63 -15.62
C TRP A 23 6.56 -7.30 -14.91
N ASN A 24 6.77 -6.98 -13.64
CA ASN A 24 7.53 -7.81 -12.72
C ASN A 24 6.61 -8.25 -11.57
N THR A 25 6.59 -9.55 -11.25
CA THR A 25 5.80 -10.08 -10.14
C THR A 25 6.67 -10.94 -9.26
N TRP A 26 6.58 -10.73 -7.94
CA TRP A 26 7.32 -11.51 -6.96
C TRP A 26 6.38 -12.08 -5.91
N ASN A 27 6.47 -13.39 -5.66
CA ASN A 27 5.81 -14.05 -4.55
C ASN A 27 6.71 -13.96 -3.32
N VAL A 28 6.34 -13.11 -2.38
CA VAL A 28 7.10 -12.79 -1.18
C VAL A 28 6.82 -13.84 -0.11
N THR A 29 7.87 -14.45 0.44
CA THR A 29 7.76 -15.41 1.55
C THR A 29 7.67 -14.68 2.89
N THR A 30 7.27 -15.36 3.96
CA THR A 30 7.12 -14.74 5.29
C THR A 30 8.45 -14.40 5.98
N THR A 31 9.58 -14.80 5.40
CA THR A 31 10.94 -14.57 5.92
C THR A 31 11.68 -13.48 5.17
N GLU A 32 11.06 -12.83 4.18
CA GLU A 32 11.69 -11.70 3.48
C GLU A 32 11.75 -10.48 4.40
N THR A 33 12.96 -10.02 4.68
CA THR A 33 13.17 -8.80 5.48
C THR A 33 12.74 -7.57 4.68
N VAL A 34 12.41 -6.48 5.38
CA VAL A 34 11.99 -5.23 4.73
C VAL A 34 13.12 -4.67 3.86
N GLU A 35 14.37 -4.73 4.34
CA GLU A 35 15.56 -4.29 3.62
C GLU A 35 15.77 -5.10 2.34
N HIS A 36 15.63 -6.42 2.40
CA HIS A 36 15.78 -7.27 1.22
C HIS A 36 14.70 -6.97 0.20
N MET A 37 13.44 -6.84 0.64
CA MET A 37 12.34 -6.49 -0.26
C MET A 37 12.57 -5.16 -0.97
N LEU A 38 12.91 -4.11 -0.22
CA LEU A 38 13.10 -2.77 -0.78
C LEU A 38 14.36 -2.71 -1.67
N GLY A 39 15.43 -3.41 -1.31
CA GLY A 39 16.62 -3.56 -2.15
C GLY A 39 16.31 -4.23 -3.48
N TRP A 40 15.53 -5.31 -3.46
CA TRP A 40 15.09 -6.00 -4.67
C TRP A 40 14.16 -5.14 -5.54
N ILE A 41 13.22 -4.41 -4.93
CA ILE A 41 12.38 -3.46 -5.66
C ILE A 41 13.25 -2.39 -6.35
N ALA A 42 14.25 -1.84 -5.65
CA ALA A 42 15.15 -0.85 -6.22
C ALA A 42 15.96 -1.41 -7.41
N GLU A 43 16.39 -2.66 -7.33
CA GLU A 43 17.08 -3.35 -8.43
C GLU A 43 16.17 -3.49 -9.66
N VAL A 44 14.95 -4.02 -9.47
CA VAL A 44 13.95 -4.15 -10.53
C VAL A 44 13.62 -2.79 -11.15
N ALA A 45 13.48 -1.75 -10.33
CA ALA A 45 13.17 -0.41 -10.80
C ALA A 45 14.30 0.18 -11.67
N ARG A 46 15.57 0.03 -11.25
CA ARG A 46 16.72 0.46 -12.05
C ARG A 46 16.80 -0.26 -13.40
N GLY A 47 16.39 -1.53 -13.46
CA GLY A 47 16.34 -2.31 -14.70
C GLY A 47 15.09 -2.07 -15.58
N ALA A 48 14.12 -1.29 -15.11
CA ALA A 48 12.88 -1.05 -15.85
C ALA A 48 13.06 -0.06 -17.01
N PRO A 49 12.22 -0.13 -18.07
CA PRO A 49 12.20 0.90 -19.11
C PRO A 49 12.06 2.30 -18.53
N GLY A 50 13.02 3.18 -18.82
CA GLY A 50 13.09 4.53 -18.25
C GLY A 50 13.76 4.62 -16.88
N GLY A 51 14.36 3.52 -16.38
CA GLY A 51 15.14 3.48 -15.14
C GLY A 51 14.32 3.62 -13.85
N LYS A 52 13.00 3.41 -13.93
CA LYS A 52 12.08 3.51 -12.78
C LYS A 52 10.78 2.72 -13.00
N LEU A 53 10.08 2.42 -11.91
CA LEU A 53 8.71 1.90 -11.93
C LEU A 53 7.68 3.03 -11.93
N LYS A 54 6.66 2.91 -12.77
CA LYS A 54 5.46 3.77 -12.69
C LYS A 54 4.59 3.39 -11.50
N ASN A 55 4.45 2.09 -11.23
CA ASN A 55 3.61 1.60 -10.15
C ASN A 55 4.26 0.42 -9.41
N LEU A 56 4.32 0.51 -8.10
CA LEU A 56 4.66 -0.59 -7.19
C LEU A 56 3.40 -0.99 -6.42
N VAL A 57 3.14 -2.28 -6.30
CA VAL A 57 1.95 -2.79 -5.64
C VAL A 57 2.36 -3.78 -4.55
N PHE A 58 1.89 -3.53 -3.32
CA PHE A 58 1.91 -4.52 -2.26
C PHE A 58 0.54 -5.18 -2.16
N ARG A 59 0.47 -6.48 -2.46
CA ARG A 59 -0.71 -7.32 -2.35
C ARG A 59 -0.55 -8.25 -1.15
N CYS A 60 -1.14 -7.85 -0.03
CA CYS A 60 -0.97 -8.49 1.26
C CYS A 60 -2.16 -8.23 2.19
N HIS A 61 -2.15 -8.81 3.39
CA HIS A 61 -3.01 -8.33 4.46
C HIS A 61 -2.44 -7.03 5.04
N GLY A 62 -3.29 -6.28 5.73
CA GLY A 62 -2.90 -5.03 6.36
C GLY A 62 -3.67 -4.80 7.64
N ALA A 63 -3.14 -3.90 8.43
CA ALA A 63 -3.77 -3.32 9.60
C ALA A 63 -3.35 -1.84 9.69
N PRO A 64 -3.95 -1.04 10.58
CA PRO A 64 -3.53 0.34 10.79
C PRO A 64 -2.02 0.46 11.04
N ALA A 65 -1.31 1.20 10.18
CA ALA A 65 0.15 1.37 10.21
C ALA A 65 0.99 0.08 10.06
N TYR A 66 0.44 -0.96 9.41
CA TYR A 66 1.11 -2.23 9.21
C TYR A 66 0.74 -2.91 7.88
N LEU A 67 1.75 -3.47 7.20
CA LEU A 67 1.56 -4.38 6.08
C LEU A 67 2.07 -5.77 6.47
N GLN A 68 1.24 -6.79 6.29
CA GLN A 68 1.64 -8.18 6.48
C GLN A 68 2.28 -8.71 5.18
N CYS A 69 3.42 -8.13 4.81
CA CYS A 69 4.23 -8.54 3.66
C CYS A 69 5.65 -8.86 4.14
N GLY A 70 6.19 -10.03 3.78
CA GLY A 70 7.49 -10.47 4.30
C GLY A 70 7.42 -10.77 5.80
N GLU A 71 8.43 -10.35 6.54
CA GLU A 71 8.42 -10.35 8.01
C GLU A 71 7.41 -9.34 8.62
N GLY A 72 6.89 -8.44 7.78
CA GLY A 72 5.94 -7.39 8.17
C GLY A 72 6.60 -6.02 8.15
N ILE A 73 5.88 -5.03 7.61
CA ILE A 73 6.34 -3.65 7.49
C ILE A 73 5.56 -2.82 8.49
N ARG A 74 6.25 -2.22 9.45
CA ARG A 74 5.70 -1.39 10.53
C ARG A 74 6.28 0.02 10.46
N ARG A 75 5.77 0.90 11.31
CA ARG A 75 6.15 2.31 11.31
C ARG A 75 7.65 2.57 11.55
N SER A 76 8.36 1.72 12.29
CA SER A 76 9.81 1.83 12.45
C SER A 76 10.60 1.68 11.15
N ASP A 77 9.99 1.07 10.13
CA ASP A 77 10.66 0.69 8.89
C ASP A 77 10.43 1.72 7.78
N THR A 78 9.61 2.75 8.03
CA THR A 78 9.20 3.74 7.01
C THR A 78 10.38 4.47 6.41
N GLY A 79 11.45 4.72 7.19
CA GLY A 79 12.69 5.33 6.71
C GLY A 79 13.45 4.49 5.67
N LEU A 80 13.31 3.16 5.69
CA LEU A 80 13.97 2.26 4.75
C LEU A 80 13.47 2.46 3.31
N PHE A 81 12.26 3.00 3.14
CA PHE A 81 11.69 3.32 1.83
C PHE A 81 12.45 4.42 1.08
N SER A 82 13.39 5.11 1.73
CA SER A 82 14.34 6.01 1.06
C SER A 82 15.16 5.33 -0.03
N ALA A 83 15.35 4.00 0.04
CA ALA A 83 15.95 3.21 -1.02
C ALA A 83 15.19 3.27 -2.36
N LEU A 84 13.92 3.70 -2.36
CA LEU A 84 13.08 3.81 -3.56
C LEU A 84 13.01 5.23 -4.13
N SER A 85 13.67 6.22 -3.50
CA SER A 85 13.61 7.62 -3.93
C SER A 85 14.10 7.80 -5.36
N GLY A 86 13.24 8.38 -6.21
CA GLY A 86 13.50 8.56 -7.65
C GLY A 86 13.35 7.30 -8.50
N LEU A 87 13.07 6.14 -7.89
CA LEU A 87 12.93 4.85 -8.58
C LEU A 87 11.48 4.40 -8.76
N VAL A 88 10.54 4.98 -8.01
CA VAL A 88 9.12 4.62 -8.06
C VAL A 88 8.27 5.89 -8.10
N ASP A 89 7.35 6.00 -9.07
CA ASP A 89 6.42 7.14 -9.13
C ASP A 89 5.24 6.99 -8.15
N LYS A 90 4.73 5.76 -7.97
CA LYS A 90 3.56 5.48 -7.13
C LYS A 90 3.58 4.09 -6.50
N ILE A 91 3.25 4.03 -5.21
CA ILE A 91 3.07 2.81 -4.42
C ILE A 91 1.58 2.63 -4.11
N TRP A 92 1.06 1.43 -4.34
CA TRP A 92 -0.30 1.04 -4.01
C TRP A 92 -0.29 -0.03 -2.93
N PHE A 93 -0.91 0.25 -1.80
CA PHE A 93 -1.17 -0.75 -0.78
C PHE A 93 -2.53 -1.36 -1.06
N SER A 94 -2.54 -2.56 -1.65
CA SER A 94 -3.72 -3.38 -1.85
C SER A 94 -3.90 -4.30 -0.64
N ALA A 95 -4.21 -3.67 0.50
CA ALA A 95 -4.26 -4.28 1.83
C ALA A 95 -5.30 -3.57 2.72
N CYS A 96 -5.74 -4.25 3.78
CA CYS A 96 -6.77 -3.75 4.69
C CYS A 96 -6.27 -2.59 5.57
N GLN A 97 -7.06 -1.52 5.69
CA GLN A 97 -6.96 -0.50 6.76
C GLN A 97 -5.60 0.19 6.94
N VAL A 98 -4.69 0.11 5.98
CA VAL A 98 -3.31 0.61 6.13
C VAL A 98 -3.28 2.12 6.44
N GLY A 99 -4.19 2.88 5.83
CA GLY A 99 -4.35 4.32 6.07
C GLY A 99 -5.28 4.68 7.23
N TYR A 100 -5.84 3.70 7.96
CA TYR A 100 -6.75 3.97 9.07
C TYR A 100 -6.00 4.48 10.30
N ILE A 101 -6.60 5.41 11.03
CA ILE A 101 -6.10 5.87 12.34
C ILE A 101 -6.90 5.12 13.40
N THR A 102 -6.24 4.25 14.17
CA THR A 102 -6.90 3.58 15.30
C THR A 102 -7.13 4.60 16.42
N PRO A 103 -8.39 4.83 16.85
CA PRO A 103 -8.66 5.65 18.03
C PRO A 103 -7.92 5.01 19.21
N GLY A 104 -7.02 5.76 19.85
CA GLY A 104 -6.20 5.25 20.95
C GLY A 104 -7.08 4.87 22.13
N THR A 105 -7.44 3.60 22.27
CA THR A 105 -7.82 3.05 23.58
C THR A 105 -6.51 2.75 24.29
N GLY A 106 -6.22 3.45 25.39
CA GLY A 106 -4.97 3.38 26.16
C GLY A 106 -4.64 2.00 26.78
N GLY A 107 -4.50 0.98 25.94
CA GLY A 107 -4.17 -0.40 26.28
C GLY A 107 -3.32 -1.02 25.16
N ASN A 108 -2.48 -1.98 25.55
CA ASN A 108 -1.34 -2.52 24.81
C ASN A 108 -1.46 -2.54 23.27
N PRO A 109 -0.44 -2.04 22.54
CA PRO A 109 -0.46 -2.02 21.11
C PRO A 109 -0.43 -3.45 20.54
N GLY A 110 -1.58 -3.90 20.02
CA GLY A 110 -1.62 -5.03 19.11
C GLY A 110 -1.14 -4.61 17.71
N PRO A 111 -0.93 -5.55 16.77
CA PRO A 111 -0.54 -5.24 15.39
C PRO A 111 -1.58 -4.40 14.62
N ALA A 112 -2.74 -4.08 15.22
CA ALA A 112 -3.81 -3.25 14.68
C ALA A 112 -3.97 -1.88 15.38
N SER A 113 -3.03 -1.49 16.25
CA SER A 113 -2.97 -0.14 16.81
C SER A 113 -1.94 0.69 16.05
N GLY A 114 -2.36 1.83 15.50
CA GLY A 114 -1.43 2.72 14.83
C GLY A 114 -2.10 3.88 14.12
N ASP A 115 -1.29 4.88 13.82
CA ASP A 115 -1.67 6.00 12.95
C ASP A 115 -1.27 5.66 11.51
N GLY A 116 -2.20 5.06 10.77
CA GLY A 116 -2.00 4.70 9.36
C GLY A 116 -1.79 5.91 8.45
N ASN A 117 -2.32 7.07 8.83
CA ASN A 117 -2.08 8.32 8.11
C ASN A 117 -0.60 8.74 8.26
N MET A 118 -0.06 8.68 9.47
CA MET A 118 1.36 8.95 9.71
C MET A 118 2.27 7.93 9.02
N PHE A 119 1.91 6.63 9.08
CA PHE A 119 2.65 5.57 8.39
C PHE A 119 2.75 5.82 6.87
N CYS A 120 1.63 6.07 6.21
CA CYS A 120 1.62 6.33 4.77
C CYS A 120 2.33 7.65 4.41
N SER A 121 2.17 8.69 5.24
CA SER A 121 2.84 9.98 5.07
C SER A 121 4.37 9.87 5.19
N GLU A 122 4.86 9.10 6.16
CA GLU A 122 6.30 8.83 6.34
C GLU A 122 6.88 8.05 5.15
N ILE A 123 6.19 7.02 4.68
CA ILE A 123 6.64 6.26 3.49
C ILE A 123 6.68 7.16 2.26
N ALA A 124 5.63 7.96 2.02
CA ALA A 124 5.58 8.85 0.85
C ALA A 124 6.74 9.85 0.85
N ARG A 125 7.10 10.39 2.02
CA ARG A 125 8.27 11.26 2.19
C ARG A 125 9.59 10.53 1.98
N ALA A 126 9.76 9.37 2.61
CA ALA A 126 10.99 8.60 2.49
C ALA A 126 11.24 8.17 1.04
N ALA A 127 10.24 7.57 0.38
CA ALA A 127 10.32 7.14 -1.01
C ALA A 127 10.23 8.28 -2.03
N ASN A 128 9.94 9.52 -1.61
CA ASN A 128 9.73 10.68 -2.48
C ASN A 128 8.77 10.38 -3.65
N CYS A 129 7.64 9.71 -3.36
CA CYS A 129 6.68 9.26 -4.36
C CYS A 129 5.25 9.32 -3.83
N TYR A 130 4.27 8.97 -4.69
CA TYR A 130 2.88 8.86 -4.24
C TYR A 130 2.64 7.53 -3.53
N VAL A 131 1.90 7.54 -2.41
CA VAL A 131 1.41 6.32 -1.74
C VAL A 131 -0.11 6.32 -1.76
N VAL A 132 -0.75 5.21 -2.09
CA VAL A 132 -2.21 5.05 -2.07
C VAL A 132 -2.60 3.94 -1.11
N ALA A 133 -3.50 4.24 -0.17
CA ALA A 133 -3.92 3.31 0.87
C ALA A 133 -5.41 3.47 1.23
N GLY A 134 -6.08 2.34 1.49
CA GLY A 134 -7.44 2.31 2.01
C GLY A 134 -7.48 2.45 3.53
N THR A 135 -8.55 3.04 4.06
CA THR A 135 -8.79 3.17 5.51
C THR A 135 -9.79 2.13 6.04
N GLU A 136 -10.31 1.25 5.18
CA GLU A 136 -11.32 0.26 5.53
C GLU A 136 -10.84 -1.17 5.25
N LEU A 137 -11.57 -2.16 5.78
CA LEU A 137 -11.38 -3.54 5.38
C LEU A 137 -11.66 -3.66 3.89
N GLN A 138 -10.93 -4.53 3.21
CA GLN A 138 -11.12 -4.78 1.80
C GLN A 138 -11.76 -6.16 1.65
N VAL A 139 -12.98 -6.23 1.14
CA VAL A 139 -13.57 -7.48 0.64
C VAL A 139 -12.91 -7.79 -0.68
N ILE A 140 -12.18 -8.88 -0.68
CA ILE A 140 -11.48 -9.36 -1.85
C ILE A 140 -11.99 -10.78 -2.10
N GLY A 141 -12.55 -11.05 -3.27
CA GLY A 141 -13.01 -12.41 -3.62
C GLY A 141 -11.87 -13.42 -3.46
N VAL A 142 -12.15 -14.67 -3.07
CA VAL A 142 -11.11 -15.64 -2.65
C VAL A 142 -10.42 -16.31 -3.85
N ASN A 143 -9.11 -16.56 -3.77
CA ASN A 143 -8.31 -17.31 -4.74
C ASN A 143 -8.36 -16.76 -6.18
N ARG A 144 -8.33 -15.42 -6.31
CA ARG A 144 -8.38 -14.72 -7.60
C ARG A 144 -6.99 -14.26 -8.03
N THR A 145 -6.65 -14.57 -9.28
CA THR A 145 -5.58 -13.90 -10.02
C THR A 145 -6.20 -12.75 -10.81
N LEU A 146 -5.76 -11.52 -10.54
CA LEU A 146 -6.26 -10.34 -11.24
C LEU A 146 -5.66 -10.25 -12.66
N PRO A 147 -6.38 -9.63 -13.62
CA PRO A 147 -5.84 -9.39 -14.96
C PRO A 147 -4.49 -8.67 -14.92
N TYR A 148 -3.68 -8.90 -15.95
CA TYR A 148 -2.37 -8.27 -16.08
C TYR A 148 -2.46 -6.74 -15.99
N GLY A 149 -1.57 -6.14 -15.19
CA GLY A 149 -1.50 -4.68 -15.00
C GLY A 149 -2.69 -4.08 -14.26
N CYS A 150 -3.49 -4.90 -13.57
CA CYS A 150 -4.70 -4.43 -12.89
C CYS A 150 -4.67 -4.65 -11.37
N LEU A 151 -5.33 -3.73 -10.66
CA LEU A 151 -5.74 -3.88 -9.27
C LEU A 151 -7.26 -4.03 -9.18
N ASP A 152 -7.71 -4.66 -8.10
CA ASP A 152 -9.10 -4.56 -7.73
C ASP A 152 -9.44 -3.12 -7.30
N THR A 153 -10.72 -2.78 -7.28
CA THR A 153 -11.13 -1.53 -6.63
C THR A 153 -10.93 -1.64 -5.12
N TYR A 154 -10.91 -0.48 -4.47
CA TYR A 154 -10.91 -0.43 -3.02
C TYR A 154 -12.33 -0.43 -2.46
N GLU A 155 -12.45 -0.73 -1.18
CA GLU A 155 -13.62 -0.41 -0.37
C GLU A 155 -13.35 0.80 0.51
N GLY A 156 -14.38 1.65 0.65
CA GLY A 156 -14.37 2.74 1.60
C GLY A 156 -13.52 3.93 1.16
N LEU A 157 -13.05 4.70 2.15
CA LEU A 157 -12.17 5.84 1.90
C LEU A 157 -10.77 5.37 1.52
N VAL A 158 -10.26 5.91 0.42
CA VAL A 158 -8.89 5.77 -0.06
C VAL A 158 -8.25 7.14 -0.11
N LEU A 159 -7.02 7.19 0.37
CA LEU A 159 -6.21 8.39 0.42
C LEU A 159 -4.97 8.20 -0.44
N SER A 160 -4.50 9.28 -1.05
CA SER A 160 -3.16 9.32 -1.63
C SER A 160 -2.31 10.41 -1.04
N TYR A 161 -1.13 10.01 -0.61
CA TYR A 161 -0.12 10.85 0.00
C TYR A 161 0.90 11.21 -1.07
N GLY A 162 1.12 12.50 -1.28
CA GLY A 162 2.17 12.97 -2.19
C GLY A 162 3.57 12.89 -1.55
N PRO A 163 4.63 13.19 -2.30
CA PRO A 163 6.01 13.13 -1.80
C PRO A 163 6.31 14.03 -0.58
N SER A 164 5.51 15.07 -0.34
CA SER A 164 5.57 15.89 0.87
C SER A 164 4.97 15.21 2.12
N GLY A 165 4.32 14.05 1.94
CA GLY A 165 3.56 13.35 2.96
C GLY A 165 2.13 13.86 3.17
N THR A 166 1.71 14.90 2.45
CA THR A 166 0.34 15.43 2.54
C THR A 166 -0.64 14.61 1.69
N VAL A 167 -1.89 14.49 2.13
CA VAL A 167 -2.95 13.91 1.29
C VAL A 167 -3.20 14.85 0.10
N THR A 168 -3.03 14.32 -1.11
CA THR A 168 -3.18 15.05 -2.39
C THR A 168 -4.49 14.73 -3.09
N TRP A 169 -5.06 13.55 -2.85
CA TRP A 169 -6.42 13.22 -3.25
C TRP A 169 -7.06 12.22 -2.28
N SER A 170 -8.39 12.20 -2.24
CA SER A 170 -9.16 11.17 -1.56
C SER A 170 -10.39 10.76 -2.39
N ARG A 171 -10.81 9.51 -2.27
CA ARG A 171 -12.01 8.98 -2.94
C ARG A 171 -12.66 7.94 -2.05
N ARG A 172 -13.97 8.01 -1.94
CA ARG A 172 -14.76 6.97 -1.28
C ARG A 172 -15.37 6.03 -2.32
N TYR A 173 -15.07 4.74 -2.18
CA TYR A 173 -15.68 3.66 -2.94
C TYR A 173 -16.84 3.05 -2.15
N PRO A 174 -17.80 2.39 -2.82
CA PRO A 174 -18.77 1.53 -2.15
C PRO A 174 -18.04 0.55 -1.21
N SER A 175 -18.58 0.36 -0.01
CA SER A 175 -18.00 -0.49 1.02
C SER A 175 -19.09 -1.39 1.57
N THR A 176 -18.83 -2.69 1.61
CA THR A 176 -19.68 -3.64 2.33
C THR A 176 -19.67 -3.41 3.84
N TYR A 177 -18.60 -2.80 4.38
CA TYR A 177 -18.43 -2.54 5.80
C TYR A 177 -18.96 -1.18 6.26
N ASN A 178 -19.25 -0.26 5.33
CA ASN A 178 -19.83 1.07 5.57
C ASN A 178 -19.40 1.69 6.91
N ARG A 179 -18.08 1.74 7.17
CA ARG A 179 -17.55 2.38 8.38
C ARG A 179 -17.79 3.89 8.21
N GLY A 180 -18.85 4.36 8.87
CA GLY A 180 -19.63 5.55 8.51
C GLY A 180 -18.84 6.82 8.19
N SER A 181 -19.50 7.63 7.35
CA SER A 181 -19.21 9.00 6.92
C SER A 181 -19.07 10.06 8.03
N SER A 182 -18.83 9.68 9.28
CA SER A 182 -18.96 10.56 10.45
C SER A 182 -17.63 11.16 10.94
N GLY A 183 -16.83 11.77 10.05
CA GLY A 183 -15.64 12.50 10.54
C GLY A 183 -14.71 13.15 9.53
N TRP A 184 -14.80 12.80 8.24
CA TRP A 184 -14.01 13.48 7.21
C TRP A 184 -14.93 14.41 6.45
N ALA A 185 -14.81 15.71 6.72
CA ALA A 185 -15.46 16.76 5.94
C ALA A 185 -15.21 16.47 4.44
N ARG A 186 -16.29 16.48 3.66
CA ARG A 186 -16.21 16.42 2.20
C ARG A 186 -15.25 17.53 1.76
N ASN A 187 -14.19 17.19 1.02
CA ASN A 187 -13.58 18.21 0.17
C ASN A 187 -14.63 18.55 -0.91
N PRO A 188 -14.89 19.84 -1.16
CA PRO A 188 -15.76 20.23 -2.27
C PRO A 188 -15.09 19.82 -3.59
N ASP A 189 -15.93 19.42 -4.53
CA ASP A 189 -15.57 19.09 -5.91
C ASP A 189 -14.87 20.25 -6.63
#